data_AF-A0A553R3X5-F1
#
_entry.id   AF-A0A553R3X5-F1
#
_cell.length_a   1.000
_cell.length_b   1.000
_cell.length_c   1.000
_cell.angle_alpha   90.00
_cell.angle_beta   90.00
_cell.angle_gamma   90.00
#
_symmetry.space_group_name_H-M   'P 1'
#
loop_
_entity.id
_entity.type
_entity.pdbx_description
1 polymer ?
#
loop_
_entity_poly.entity_id
_entity_poly.type
_entity_poly.pdbx_seq_one_letter_code
_entity_poly.pdbx_strand_id
1 'polypeptide(L)'
;MKRAVKVNLPLVLIICCASGENYKTEGYVVTPNTMDLLKKHLEVTGGQVRSRFPPEPNGILHIGHAKAINFNFGFAKANGGICFLRYDDTNPEKEEEKYFTAIRDMVQWLGYEPYEVTHASDNFQRLYDLAVDLIRRGHAYVCHQRGEELKGHNVPPSPWRDRPVQESLVLFERMRKGLFAEGEATLRMKMVMEDGKMDPNITHSLCTKEFQARRSSYYWLCNALDVYCPVQWEYGRLNLTYTVVSKRKIIKLVETGVVRWCTHAYTDAAFRSGRHCFLSCSLETGTIPGSSHSLLFGDAASLHKPSTTSVRGEISVTLELWVLPQVGVTVAQSTMEPHLLEACVREVLNDSAPRAMAILEPLKVTIIDLPAGARRELRVADFPANEAKGSHTVPFSNTIFIEQSDFREVMEKGYKRLTPDQPVGLRYAGFVISVKNIIRDESGRVCALQVSCASSDSVEKPKAFIHWVSEPLRCEVRLYERLFVHKNPEDPAEVPAGFLSDVNPTWTSTRPVVPVQGRLISGLWVQGQQSDNSLTVIESALVDRSVAAARVFDKFQFERVGYFSVDPDSTAQKLVFNRTVTLKEDPGKI
;
A
#
# COMPACT_ATOMS: atom_id res chain seq x y z
N MET A 1 26.69 17.22 -0.06
CA MET A 1 26.71 16.79 -1.48
C MET A 1 25.56 15.81 -1.70
N LYS A 2 24.58 16.19 -2.52
CA LYS A 2 23.43 15.35 -2.88
C LYS A 2 23.95 14.12 -3.65
N ARG A 3 23.97 12.94 -3.04
CA ARG A 3 23.94 11.69 -3.82
C ARG A 3 22.55 11.66 -4.44
N ALA A 4 22.43 12.23 -5.64
CA ALA A 4 21.38 11.81 -6.55
C ALA A 4 21.54 10.29 -6.65
N VAL A 5 20.61 9.54 -6.05
CA VAL A 5 20.50 8.11 -6.29
C VAL A 5 20.30 8.01 -7.79
N LYS A 6 21.38 7.72 -8.51
CA LYS A 6 21.33 7.33 -9.92
C LYS A 6 20.41 6.12 -9.92
N VAL A 7 19.16 6.34 -10.29
CA VAL A 7 18.25 5.27 -10.67
C VAL A 7 19.03 4.50 -11.73
N ASN A 8 19.48 3.29 -11.38
CA ASN A 8 20.03 2.39 -12.38
C ASN A 8 18.83 1.97 -13.23
N LEU A 9 18.55 2.81 -14.23
CA LEU A 9 17.58 2.70 -15.30
C LEU A 9 18.03 1.84 -16.51
N PRO A 10 19.17 1.10 -16.55
CA PRO A 10 19.60 0.49 -17.81
C PRO A 10 18.75 -0.73 -18.22
N LEU A 11 17.86 -1.26 -17.37
CA LEU A 11 17.02 -2.41 -17.72
C LEU A 11 15.70 -2.03 -18.43
N VAL A 12 15.20 -0.81 -18.22
CA VAL A 12 13.96 -0.35 -18.88
C VAL A 12 14.26 0.16 -20.31
N LEU A 13 15.51 0.54 -20.59
CA LEU A 13 15.94 1.09 -21.88
C LEU A 13 16.04 0.06 -23.02
N ILE A 14 15.98 -1.25 -22.75
CA ILE A 14 16.49 -2.26 -23.70
C ILE A 14 15.39 -2.92 -24.56
N ILE A 15 14.11 -2.81 -24.21
CA ILE A 15 13.08 -3.68 -24.81
C ILE A 15 12.12 -2.96 -25.76
N CYS A 16 11.84 -1.67 -25.55
CA CYS A 16 10.79 -0.97 -26.29
C CYS A 16 11.30 -0.27 -27.57
N CYS A 17 10.53 -0.32 -28.65
CA CYS A 17 10.84 0.38 -29.90
C CYS A 17 10.78 1.91 -29.73
N ALA A 18 11.55 2.65 -30.52
CA ALA A 18 11.43 4.10 -30.56
C ALA A 18 10.04 4.54 -31.07
N SER A 19 9.58 5.73 -30.65
CA SER A 19 8.30 6.28 -31.11
C SER A 19 8.27 6.40 -32.63
N GLY A 20 7.26 5.84 -33.28
CA GLY A 20 7.14 5.79 -34.75
C GLY A 20 7.81 4.59 -35.41
N GLU A 21 8.52 3.73 -34.67
CA GLU A 21 9.15 2.51 -35.17
C GLU A 21 8.36 1.24 -34.85
N ASN A 22 7.04 1.37 -34.66
CA ASN A 22 6.15 0.27 -34.24
C ASN A 22 6.33 -0.99 -35.11
N TYR A 23 6.52 -0.81 -36.42
CA TYR A 23 6.70 -1.86 -37.43
C TYR A 23 7.92 -2.77 -37.21
N LYS A 24 8.88 -2.38 -36.36
CA LYS A 24 10.03 -3.21 -36.00
C LYS A 24 9.72 -4.23 -34.90
N THR A 25 8.55 -4.15 -34.28
CA THR A 25 8.19 -5.01 -33.15
C THR A 25 7.65 -6.36 -33.62
N GLU A 26 8.01 -7.41 -32.91
CA GLU A 26 7.54 -8.77 -33.19
C GLU A 26 6.01 -8.88 -33.14
N GLY A 27 5.42 -9.49 -34.17
CA GLY A 27 3.98 -9.67 -34.31
C GLY A 27 3.21 -8.43 -34.77
N TYR A 28 3.88 -7.31 -35.04
CA TYR A 28 3.25 -6.12 -35.62
C TYR A 28 2.88 -6.37 -37.09
N VAL A 29 1.65 -6.03 -37.47
CA VAL A 29 1.14 -6.23 -38.83
C VAL A 29 1.25 -4.93 -39.61
N VAL A 30 2.01 -4.94 -40.70
CA VAL A 30 2.15 -3.78 -41.59
C VAL A 30 1.09 -3.84 -42.69
N THR A 31 0.15 -2.89 -42.65
CA THR A 31 -0.88 -2.66 -43.68
C THR A 31 -0.39 -1.60 -44.69
N PRO A 32 -1.04 -1.45 -45.87
CA PRO A 32 -0.68 -0.42 -46.84
C PRO A 32 -0.65 1.01 -46.28
N ASN A 33 -1.50 1.31 -45.29
CA ASN A 33 -1.63 2.65 -44.71
C ASN A 33 -0.79 2.84 -43.43
N THR A 34 -0.08 1.79 -42.98
CA THR A 34 0.68 1.82 -41.72
C THR A 34 1.70 2.95 -41.69
N MET A 35 2.44 3.19 -42.77
CA MET A 35 3.46 4.24 -42.81
C MET A 35 2.85 5.64 -42.75
N ASP A 36 1.72 5.86 -43.42
CA ASP A 36 0.99 7.13 -43.38
C ASP A 36 0.40 7.39 -41.98
N LEU A 37 -0.12 6.35 -41.33
CA LEU A 37 -0.62 6.41 -39.96
C LEU A 37 0.50 6.71 -38.96
N LEU A 38 1.68 6.11 -39.12
CA LEU A 38 2.86 6.41 -38.29
C LEU A 38 3.34 7.84 -38.50
N LYS A 39 3.33 8.35 -39.73
CA LYS A 39 3.66 9.74 -40.03
C LYS A 39 2.70 10.72 -39.34
N LYS A 40 1.39 10.51 -39.48
CA LYS A 40 0.37 11.32 -38.77
C LYS A 40 0.53 11.23 -37.26
N HIS A 41 0.86 10.06 -36.74
CA HIS A 41 1.13 9.87 -35.33
C HIS A 41 2.34 10.70 -34.87
N LEU A 42 3.45 10.66 -35.61
CA LEU A 42 4.64 11.46 -35.31
C LEU A 42 4.38 12.97 -35.41
N GLU A 43 3.53 13.42 -36.32
CA GLU A 43 3.10 14.83 -36.40
C GLU A 43 2.35 15.27 -35.13
N VAL A 44 1.51 14.40 -34.58
CA VAL A 44 0.74 14.67 -33.35
C VAL A 44 1.59 14.52 -32.08
N THR A 45 2.53 13.58 -32.05
CA THR A 45 3.33 13.28 -30.87
C THR A 45 4.67 14.01 -30.81
N GLY A 46 5.16 14.53 -31.93
CA GLY A 46 6.52 15.05 -32.04
C GLY A 46 7.59 13.98 -31.77
N GLY A 47 7.25 12.69 -31.89
CA GLY A 47 8.13 11.59 -31.50
C GLY A 47 8.25 11.36 -29.99
N GLN A 48 7.46 12.07 -29.17
CA GLN A 48 7.46 11.91 -27.73
C GLN A 48 6.87 10.55 -27.30
N VAL A 49 7.44 9.93 -26.26
CA VAL A 49 6.86 8.74 -25.62
C VAL A 49 5.56 9.13 -24.91
N ARG A 50 4.49 8.37 -25.17
CA ARG A 50 3.17 8.51 -24.54
C ARG A 50 2.69 7.17 -24.00
N SER A 51 2.55 7.05 -22.68
CA SER A 51 2.03 5.86 -21.97
C SER A 51 0.72 6.18 -21.24
N ARG A 52 0.10 5.19 -20.60
CA ARG A 52 -1.10 5.41 -19.78
C ARG A 52 -1.14 4.48 -18.57
N PHE A 53 -1.79 4.90 -17.50
CA PHE A 53 -2.23 4.01 -16.44
C PHE A 53 -3.76 3.92 -16.47
N PRO A 54 -4.35 2.77 -16.84
CA PRO A 54 -5.79 2.65 -17.03
C PRO A 54 -6.52 1.81 -15.95
N PRO A 55 -6.69 2.31 -14.71
CA PRO A 55 -7.41 1.58 -13.67
C PRO A 55 -8.93 1.69 -13.86
N GLU A 56 -9.63 0.60 -13.54
CA GLU A 56 -11.08 0.63 -13.38
C GLU A 56 -11.44 1.39 -12.08
N PRO A 57 -12.30 2.42 -12.12
CA PRO A 57 -12.69 3.21 -10.95
C PRO A 57 -13.75 2.50 -10.10
N ASN A 58 -13.65 1.17 -9.98
CA ASN A 58 -14.55 0.33 -9.20
C ASN A 58 -13.83 -0.43 -8.08
N GLY A 59 -12.51 -0.28 -7.98
CA GLY A 59 -11.64 -1.12 -7.18
C GLY A 59 -10.51 -0.34 -6.52
N ILE A 60 -9.87 -0.98 -5.56
CA ILE A 60 -8.78 -0.37 -4.79
C ILE A 60 -7.45 -0.88 -5.31
N LEU A 61 -6.51 0.06 -5.45
CA LEU A 61 -5.13 -0.24 -5.80
C LEU A 61 -4.44 -0.99 -4.66
N HIS A 62 -3.75 -2.06 -5.03
CA HIS A 62 -2.87 -2.85 -4.16
C HIS A 62 -1.42 -2.77 -4.66
N ILE A 63 -0.48 -3.42 -3.97
CA ILE A 63 0.96 -3.35 -4.27
C ILE A 63 1.33 -3.68 -5.74
N GLY A 64 0.58 -4.58 -6.39
CA GLY A 64 0.78 -4.90 -7.80
C GLY A 64 0.52 -3.71 -8.73
N HIS A 65 -0.38 -2.81 -8.35
CA HIS A 65 -0.62 -1.56 -9.06
C HIS A 65 0.52 -0.57 -8.89
N ALA A 66 1.28 -0.61 -7.79
CA ALA A 66 2.48 0.21 -7.66
C ALA A 66 3.51 -0.15 -8.75
N LYS A 67 3.61 -1.43 -9.15
CA LYS A 67 4.40 -1.85 -10.33
C LYS A 67 3.85 -1.26 -11.62
N ALA A 68 2.54 -1.28 -11.82
CA ALA A 68 1.92 -0.70 -13.00
C ALA A 68 2.12 0.82 -13.10
N ILE A 69 1.99 1.54 -11.98
CA ILE A 69 2.21 2.99 -11.91
C ILE A 69 3.68 3.30 -12.18
N ASN A 70 4.61 2.68 -11.46
CA ASN A 70 6.05 2.89 -11.65
C ASN A 70 6.49 2.57 -13.07
N PHE A 71 5.93 1.52 -13.69
CA PHE A 71 6.29 1.20 -15.06
C PHE A 71 5.74 2.21 -16.05
N ASN A 72 4.44 2.54 -16.01
CA ASN A 72 3.85 3.46 -16.99
C ASN A 72 4.37 4.90 -16.83
N PHE A 73 4.35 5.44 -15.61
CA PHE A 73 4.80 6.80 -15.35
C PHE A 73 6.33 6.91 -15.33
N GLY A 74 7.02 5.94 -14.74
CA GLY A 74 8.49 5.91 -14.72
C GLY A 74 9.09 5.74 -16.11
N PHE A 75 8.50 4.91 -16.98
CA PHE A 75 8.93 4.77 -18.38
C PHE A 75 8.78 6.08 -19.15
N ALA A 76 7.63 6.76 -19.04
CA ALA A 76 7.43 8.05 -19.66
C ALA A 76 8.46 9.08 -19.14
N LYS A 77 8.59 9.21 -17.82
CA LYS A 77 9.53 10.14 -17.18
C LYS A 77 10.99 9.90 -17.60
N ALA A 78 11.40 8.64 -17.67
CA ALA A 78 12.76 8.25 -18.08
C ALA A 78 13.10 8.60 -19.53
N ASN A 79 12.09 8.63 -20.40
CA ASN A 79 12.25 8.90 -21.83
C ASN A 79 11.81 10.32 -22.23
N GLY A 80 11.64 11.24 -21.28
CA GLY A 80 11.15 12.61 -21.56
C GLY A 80 9.72 12.65 -22.13
N GLY A 81 8.95 11.61 -21.89
CA GLY A 81 7.58 11.41 -22.33
C GLY A 81 6.51 11.89 -21.35
N ILE A 82 5.26 11.59 -21.70
CA ILE A 82 4.07 11.88 -20.89
C ILE A 82 3.30 10.59 -20.59
N CYS A 83 2.60 10.59 -19.45
CA CYS A 83 1.73 9.48 -19.04
C CYS A 83 0.35 10.02 -18.68
N PHE A 84 -0.68 9.42 -19.29
CA PHE A 84 -2.08 9.72 -19.00
C PHE A 84 -2.57 8.88 -17.82
N LEU A 85 -3.37 9.47 -16.94
CA LEU A 85 -4.21 8.70 -16.02
C LEU A 85 -5.57 8.55 -16.68
N ARG A 86 -5.92 7.35 -17.13
CA ARG A 86 -7.18 7.15 -17.87
C ARG A 86 -8.11 6.21 -17.13
N TYR A 87 -9.20 6.73 -16.56
CA TYR A 87 -10.17 5.86 -15.89
C TYR A 87 -10.88 4.96 -16.92
N ASP A 88 -10.91 3.66 -16.66
CA ASP A 88 -11.71 2.70 -17.44
C ASP A 88 -13.14 2.64 -16.88
N ASP A 89 -13.89 3.71 -17.13
CA ASP A 89 -15.28 3.96 -16.72
C ASP A 89 -16.29 3.41 -17.75
N THR A 90 -16.01 2.21 -18.27
CA THR A 90 -16.89 1.53 -19.23
C THR A 90 -18.11 0.87 -18.58
N ASN A 91 -18.20 0.88 -17.24
CA ASN A 91 -19.31 0.25 -16.49
C ASN A 91 -19.88 1.22 -15.43
N PRO A 92 -20.95 1.97 -15.77
CA PRO A 92 -21.46 3.05 -14.94
C PRO A 92 -22.06 2.60 -13.59
N GLU A 93 -22.46 1.33 -13.45
CA GLU A 93 -23.07 0.82 -12.21
C GLU A 93 -22.05 0.57 -11.08
N LYS A 94 -20.76 0.57 -11.40
CA LYS A 94 -19.68 0.17 -10.47
C LYS A 94 -18.79 1.33 -10.04
N GLU A 95 -19.15 2.54 -10.43
CA GLU A 95 -18.34 3.74 -10.27
C GLU A 95 -18.74 4.48 -8.99
N GLU A 96 -17.75 4.77 -8.17
CA GLU A 96 -17.94 5.59 -6.98
C GLU A 96 -16.84 6.66 -6.95
N GLU A 97 -17.21 7.93 -6.72
CA GLU A 97 -16.30 9.09 -6.72
C GLU A 97 -15.06 8.88 -5.81
N LYS A 98 -15.25 8.14 -4.72
CA LYS A 98 -14.17 7.77 -3.80
C LYS A 98 -13.02 7.04 -4.50
N TYR A 99 -13.30 6.15 -5.46
CA TYR A 99 -12.24 5.38 -6.14
C TYR A 99 -11.44 6.26 -7.10
N PHE A 100 -12.09 7.23 -7.76
CA PHE A 100 -11.40 8.20 -8.62
C PHE A 100 -10.37 8.98 -7.78
N THR A 101 -10.82 9.53 -6.65
CA THR A 101 -9.95 10.28 -5.73
C THR A 101 -8.82 9.39 -5.17
N ALA A 102 -9.14 8.15 -4.75
CA ALA A 102 -8.16 7.17 -4.27
C ALA A 102 -6.99 6.96 -5.24
N ILE A 103 -7.34 6.71 -6.49
CA ILE A 103 -6.41 6.34 -7.55
C ILE A 103 -5.48 7.52 -7.84
N ARG A 104 -6.05 8.73 -7.95
CA ARG A 104 -5.28 9.95 -8.19
C ARG A 104 -4.33 10.23 -7.03
N ASP A 105 -4.83 10.16 -5.80
CA ASP A 105 -4.04 10.40 -4.60
C ASP A 105 -2.88 9.40 -4.48
N MET A 106 -3.07 8.14 -4.88
CA MET A 106 -2.02 7.12 -4.93
C MET A 106 -0.94 7.43 -5.98
N VAL A 107 -1.35 7.86 -7.18
CA VAL A 107 -0.40 8.25 -8.25
C VAL A 107 0.46 9.44 -7.79
N GLN A 108 -0.17 10.47 -7.22
CA GLN A 108 0.52 11.63 -6.66
C GLN A 108 1.42 11.26 -5.48
N TRP A 109 0.97 10.35 -4.63
CA TRP A 109 1.74 9.87 -3.49
C TRP A 109 3.00 9.12 -3.91
N LEU A 110 2.93 8.33 -4.98
CA LEU A 110 4.09 7.67 -5.58
C LEU A 110 5.05 8.64 -6.31
N GLY A 111 4.79 9.95 -6.26
CA GLY A 111 5.67 10.98 -6.81
C GLY A 111 5.48 11.22 -8.31
N TYR A 112 4.36 10.78 -8.89
CA TYR A 112 4.03 11.00 -10.29
C TYR A 112 2.87 11.97 -10.44
N GLU A 113 2.91 12.75 -11.51
CA GLU A 113 1.83 13.64 -11.90
C GLU A 113 1.33 13.21 -13.29
N PRO A 114 0.02 12.96 -13.45
CA PRO A 114 -0.54 12.70 -14.76
C PRO A 114 -0.46 13.95 -15.63
N TYR A 115 -0.04 13.76 -16.88
CA TYR A 115 -0.07 14.83 -17.88
C TYR A 115 -1.50 15.34 -18.08
N GLU A 116 -2.44 14.40 -18.18
CA GLU A 116 -3.86 14.67 -18.31
C GLU A 116 -4.64 13.48 -17.73
N VAL A 117 -5.80 13.79 -17.14
CA VAL A 117 -6.76 12.79 -16.66
C VAL A 117 -7.86 12.66 -17.70
N THR A 118 -8.06 11.45 -18.23
CA THR A 118 -9.04 11.17 -19.27
C THR A 118 -9.95 10.02 -18.86
N HIS A 119 -11.08 9.90 -19.54
CA HIS A 119 -12.05 8.85 -19.31
C HIS A 119 -12.23 8.00 -20.56
N ALA A 120 -12.53 6.71 -20.38
CA ALA A 120 -12.95 5.87 -21.51
C ALA A 120 -14.28 6.38 -22.09
N SER A 121 -15.15 6.89 -21.23
CA SER A 121 -16.44 7.49 -21.57
C SER A 121 -16.36 8.72 -22.49
N ASP A 122 -15.28 9.51 -22.39
CA ASP A 122 -15.01 10.64 -23.31
C ASP A 122 -15.00 10.21 -24.79
N ASN A 123 -14.69 8.93 -25.04
CA ASN A 123 -14.55 8.37 -26.37
C ASN A 123 -15.79 7.58 -26.83
N PHE A 124 -16.88 7.51 -26.07
CA PHE A 124 -18.04 6.66 -26.41
C PHE A 124 -18.64 6.95 -27.78
N GLN A 125 -18.79 8.23 -28.17
CA GLN A 125 -19.32 8.56 -29.49
C GLN A 125 -18.37 8.07 -30.60
N ARG A 126 -17.06 8.31 -30.45
CA ARG A 126 -16.05 7.84 -31.39
C ARG A 126 -16.00 6.30 -31.46
N LEU A 127 -16.12 5.62 -30.33
CA LEU A 127 -16.15 4.16 -30.25
C LEU A 127 -17.40 3.61 -30.94
N TYR A 128 -18.55 4.26 -30.78
CA TYR A 128 -19.78 3.93 -31.50
C TYR A 128 -19.60 4.12 -33.02
N ASP A 129 -19.02 5.24 -33.46
CA ASP A 129 -18.78 5.51 -34.88
C ASP A 129 -17.83 4.48 -35.52
N LEU A 130 -16.77 4.10 -34.80
CA LEU A 130 -15.87 3.02 -35.21
C LEU A 130 -16.58 1.66 -35.23
N ALA A 131 -17.46 1.38 -34.28
CA ALA A 131 -18.26 0.15 -34.29
C ALA A 131 -19.21 0.10 -35.52
N VAL A 132 -19.81 1.23 -35.89
CA VAL A 132 -20.61 1.36 -37.12
C VAL A 132 -19.75 1.13 -38.37
N ASP A 133 -18.55 1.69 -38.43
CA ASP A 133 -17.61 1.46 -39.54
C ASP A 133 -17.20 -0.03 -39.61
N LEU A 134 -16.95 -0.66 -38.46
CA LEU A 134 -16.64 -2.09 -38.38
C LEU A 134 -17.77 -2.96 -38.96
N ILE A 135 -19.03 -2.61 -38.67
CA ILE A 135 -20.21 -3.28 -39.26
C ILE A 135 -20.25 -3.05 -40.77
N ARG A 136 -20.04 -1.80 -41.24
CA ARG A 136 -20.03 -1.46 -42.68
C ARG A 136 -18.99 -2.24 -43.47
N ARG A 137 -17.81 -2.45 -42.88
CA ARG A 137 -16.71 -3.25 -43.45
C ARG A 137 -16.97 -4.76 -43.38
N GLY A 138 -18.10 -5.20 -42.81
CA GLY A 138 -18.45 -6.61 -42.67
C GLY A 138 -17.66 -7.34 -41.56
N HIS A 139 -17.00 -6.59 -40.67
CA HIS A 139 -16.17 -7.12 -39.60
C HIS A 139 -16.88 -7.21 -38.24
N ALA A 140 -18.15 -6.81 -38.14
CA ALA A 140 -18.98 -6.98 -36.96
C ALA A 140 -20.45 -7.24 -37.31
N TYR A 141 -21.18 -7.89 -36.40
CA TYR A 141 -22.59 -8.24 -36.57
C TYR A 141 -23.32 -8.21 -35.22
N VAL A 142 -24.63 -7.97 -35.25
CA VAL A 142 -25.47 -8.06 -34.05
C VAL A 142 -25.88 -9.52 -33.82
N CYS A 143 -25.87 -9.97 -32.57
CA CYS A 143 -26.11 -11.35 -32.16
C CYS A 143 -27.16 -11.40 -31.06
N HIS A 144 -28.05 -12.40 -31.11
CA HIS A 144 -29.09 -12.64 -30.09
C HIS A 144 -28.86 -13.91 -29.27
N GLN A 145 -27.67 -14.53 -29.40
CA GLN A 145 -27.29 -15.62 -28.50
C GLN A 145 -27.22 -15.10 -27.07
N ARG A 146 -27.81 -15.83 -26.14
CA ARG A 146 -27.79 -15.50 -24.72
C ARG A 146 -26.43 -15.82 -24.11
N GLY A 147 -26.08 -15.13 -23.03
CA GLY A 147 -24.80 -15.35 -22.33
C GLY A 147 -24.58 -16.79 -21.87
N GLU A 148 -25.64 -17.56 -21.61
CA GLU A 148 -25.56 -18.98 -21.25
C GLU A 148 -25.15 -19.88 -22.42
N GLU A 149 -25.59 -19.55 -23.64
CA GLU A 149 -25.27 -20.28 -24.88
C GLU A 149 -23.82 -20.02 -25.35
N LEU A 150 -23.19 -18.99 -24.78
CA LEU A 150 -21.81 -18.60 -25.05
C LEU A 150 -20.81 -19.18 -24.03
N LYS A 151 -21.28 -19.98 -23.05
CA LYS A 151 -20.43 -20.64 -22.06
C LYS A 151 -20.10 -22.08 -22.50
N GLY A 152 -18.83 -22.46 -22.48
CA GLY A 152 -18.37 -23.84 -22.76
C GLY A 152 -17.16 -23.89 -23.70
N HIS A 153 -16.55 -25.07 -23.83
CA HIS A 153 -15.34 -25.26 -24.66
C HIS A 153 -15.62 -25.31 -26.18
N ASN A 154 -16.86 -25.58 -26.59
CA ASN A 154 -17.29 -25.64 -27.99
C ASN A 154 -18.55 -24.79 -28.18
N VAL A 155 -18.39 -23.47 -28.16
CA VAL A 155 -19.51 -22.54 -28.41
C VAL A 155 -19.90 -22.62 -29.90
N PRO A 156 -21.14 -23.01 -30.23
CA PRO A 156 -21.57 -23.09 -31.63
C PRO A 156 -21.50 -21.70 -32.28
N PRO A 157 -21.14 -21.62 -33.58
CA PRO A 157 -21.07 -20.36 -34.29
C PRO A 157 -22.43 -19.67 -34.23
N SER A 158 -22.42 -18.35 -34.06
CA SER A 158 -23.66 -17.58 -33.99
C SER A 158 -24.49 -17.80 -35.27
N PRO A 159 -25.79 -18.18 -35.16
CA PRO A 159 -26.70 -18.25 -36.31
C PRO A 159 -26.79 -16.93 -37.09
N TRP A 160 -26.40 -15.85 -36.43
CA TRP A 160 -26.50 -14.49 -36.91
C TRP A 160 -25.18 -13.92 -37.44
N ARG A 161 -24.11 -14.72 -37.48
CA ARG A 161 -22.77 -14.31 -37.92
C ARG A 161 -22.72 -13.80 -39.37
N ASP A 162 -23.57 -14.35 -40.23
CA ASP A 162 -23.62 -14.06 -41.66
C ASP A 162 -24.82 -13.21 -42.07
N ARG A 163 -25.49 -12.56 -41.11
CA ARG A 163 -26.58 -11.63 -41.41
C ARG A 163 -26.10 -10.45 -42.27
N PRO A 164 -26.98 -9.86 -43.10
CA PRO A 164 -26.65 -8.69 -43.90
C PRO A 164 -26.15 -7.51 -43.06
N VAL A 165 -25.19 -6.75 -43.60
CA VAL A 165 -24.63 -5.53 -42.98
C VAL A 165 -25.74 -4.53 -42.64
N GLN A 166 -26.67 -4.30 -43.56
CA GLN A 166 -27.77 -3.35 -43.37
C GLN A 166 -28.66 -3.73 -42.18
N GLU A 167 -28.89 -5.03 -41.99
CA GLU A 167 -29.68 -5.53 -40.85
C GLU A 167 -28.94 -5.28 -39.53
N SER A 168 -27.63 -5.56 -39.49
CA SER A 168 -26.80 -5.29 -38.30
C SER A 168 -26.78 -3.80 -37.94
N LEU A 169 -26.71 -2.90 -38.93
CA LEU A 169 -26.74 -1.45 -38.70
C LEU A 169 -28.06 -1.00 -38.07
N VAL A 170 -29.20 -1.47 -38.62
CA VAL A 170 -30.53 -1.15 -38.07
C VAL A 170 -30.66 -1.66 -36.64
N LEU A 171 -30.21 -2.89 -36.38
CA LEU A 171 -30.32 -3.49 -35.05
C LEU A 171 -29.39 -2.84 -34.03
N PHE A 172 -28.18 -2.46 -34.42
CA PHE A 172 -27.25 -1.77 -33.54
C PHE A 172 -27.76 -0.37 -33.16
N GLU A 173 -28.41 0.34 -34.10
CA GLU A 173 -29.08 1.60 -33.79
C GLU A 173 -30.29 1.41 -32.88
N ARG A 174 -31.03 0.30 -33.03
CA ARG A 174 -32.12 -0.06 -32.11
C ARG A 174 -31.61 -0.38 -30.70
N MET A 175 -30.44 -1.03 -30.59
CA MET A 175 -29.76 -1.25 -29.30
C MET A 175 -29.44 0.08 -28.62
N ARG A 176 -28.87 1.05 -29.34
CA ARG A 176 -28.60 2.39 -28.82
C ARG A 176 -29.87 3.11 -28.32
N LYS A 177 -31.01 2.88 -28.99
CA LYS A 177 -32.32 3.44 -28.61
C LYS A 177 -33.01 2.71 -27.45
N GLY A 178 -32.39 1.69 -26.86
CA GLY A 178 -32.97 0.96 -25.73
C GLY A 178 -34.14 0.06 -26.10
N LEU A 179 -34.23 -0.39 -27.36
CA LEU A 179 -35.32 -1.27 -27.83
C LEU A 179 -35.09 -2.76 -27.51
N PHE A 180 -34.01 -3.09 -26.82
CA PHE A 180 -33.66 -4.44 -26.36
C PHE A 180 -33.38 -4.40 -24.86
N ALA A 181 -33.83 -5.41 -24.13
CA ALA A 181 -33.45 -5.59 -22.73
C ALA A 181 -31.99 -6.06 -22.62
N GLU A 182 -31.42 -5.95 -21.41
CA GLU A 182 -30.05 -6.35 -21.15
C GLU A 182 -29.82 -7.83 -21.54
N GLY A 183 -28.80 -8.08 -22.36
CA GLY A 183 -28.44 -9.43 -22.83
C GLY A 183 -29.27 -9.97 -23.99
N GLU A 184 -30.31 -9.28 -24.47
CA GLU A 184 -31.11 -9.72 -25.63
C GLU A 184 -30.41 -9.52 -26.98
N ALA A 185 -29.51 -8.54 -27.05
CA ALA A 185 -28.73 -8.24 -28.25
C ALA A 185 -27.31 -7.81 -27.87
N THR A 186 -26.33 -8.32 -28.61
CA THR A 186 -24.90 -7.99 -28.42
C THR A 186 -24.24 -7.69 -29.76
N LEU A 187 -23.37 -6.68 -29.82
CA LEU A 187 -22.51 -6.47 -30.98
C LEU A 187 -21.28 -7.36 -30.85
N ARG A 188 -20.98 -8.17 -31.87
CA ARG A 188 -19.84 -9.09 -31.88
C ARG A 188 -18.94 -8.84 -33.09
N MET A 189 -17.63 -8.90 -32.86
CA MET A 189 -16.65 -8.87 -33.94
C MET A 189 -16.69 -10.19 -34.72
N LYS A 190 -16.64 -10.12 -36.05
CA LYS A 190 -16.64 -11.27 -36.98
C LYS A 190 -15.24 -11.86 -37.11
N MET A 191 -14.68 -12.25 -35.98
CA MET A 191 -13.39 -12.93 -35.87
C MET A 191 -13.55 -14.18 -35.04
N VAL A 192 -12.67 -15.16 -35.24
CA VAL A 192 -12.45 -16.21 -34.25
C VAL A 192 -11.42 -15.64 -33.30
N MET A 193 -11.82 -15.43 -32.05
CA MET A 193 -10.96 -14.80 -31.06
C MET A 193 -10.12 -15.85 -30.32
N GLU A 194 -8.97 -15.41 -29.83
CA GLU A 194 -8.38 -15.84 -28.56
C GLU A 194 -8.67 -14.77 -27.44
N ASP A 195 -9.85 -14.16 -27.52
CA ASP A 195 -10.54 -13.17 -26.64
C ASP A 195 -9.96 -11.72 -26.54
N GLY A 196 -10.78 -10.67 -26.33
CA GLY A 196 -10.30 -9.26 -26.21
C GLY A 196 -11.26 -8.04 -26.39
N LYS A 197 -10.87 -6.89 -25.78
CA LYS A 197 -11.43 -5.51 -25.81
C LYS A 197 -10.30 -4.48 -26.15
N MET A 198 -10.60 -3.23 -26.55
CA MET A 198 -9.67 -2.29 -27.27
C MET A 198 -9.37 -0.94 -26.56
N ASP A 199 -8.35 -0.18 -27.02
CA ASP A 199 -7.80 1.00 -26.34
C ASP A 199 -7.09 2.07 -27.24
N PRO A 200 -7.26 3.41 -27.02
CA PRO A 200 -6.86 4.47 -27.97
C PRO A 200 -5.46 5.13 -27.83
N ASN A 201 -4.84 5.48 -28.97
CA ASN A 201 -3.73 6.46 -29.22
C ASN A 201 -2.54 6.53 -28.24
N ILE A 202 -1.93 5.38 -27.96
CA ILE A 202 -0.78 5.23 -27.04
C ILE A 202 0.46 4.81 -27.84
N THR A 203 1.65 5.27 -27.49
CA THR A 203 2.89 4.75 -28.14
C THR A 203 3.26 3.37 -27.60
N HIS A 204 3.19 3.22 -26.27
CA HIS A 204 3.55 2.03 -25.52
C HIS A 204 2.39 1.60 -24.63
N SER A 205 1.64 0.61 -25.08
CA SER A 205 0.55 0.02 -24.30
C SER A 205 1.12 -1.06 -23.37
N LEU A 206 1.47 -0.66 -22.15
CA LEU A 206 2.06 -1.55 -21.16
C LEU A 206 0.95 -2.21 -20.32
N CYS A 207 0.82 -3.53 -20.39
CA CYS A 207 -0.18 -4.28 -19.64
C CYS A 207 0.40 -5.55 -19.00
N THR A 208 -0.41 -6.29 -18.24
CA THR A 208 0.04 -7.52 -17.60
C THR A 208 -0.05 -8.72 -18.55
N LYS A 209 0.75 -9.78 -18.33
CA LYS A 209 0.84 -10.98 -19.20
C LYS A 209 -0.50 -11.69 -19.46
N GLU A 210 -1.49 -11.56 -18.60
CA GLU A 210 -2.83 -12.15 -18.78
C GLU A 210 -3.53 -11.67 -20.07
N PHE A 211 -3.05 -10.58 -20.65
CA PHE A 211 -3.55 -10.02 -21.91
C PHE A 211 -2.68 -10.37 -23.13
N GLN A 212 -1.63 -11.19 -22.98
CA GLN A 212 -0.72 -11.56 -24.08
C GLN A 212 -1.45 -12.32 -25.20
N ALA A 213 -2.31 -13.28 -24.86
CA ALA A 213 -3.14 -14.00 -25.83
C ALA A 213 -4.06 -13.07 -26.64
N ARG A 214 -4.31 -11.85 -26.12
CA ARG A 214 -5.22 -10.86 -26.70
C ARG A 214 -4.50 -9.83 -27.59
N ARG A 215 -3.16 -9.91 -27.70
CA ARG A 215 -2.39 -8.98 -28.55
C ARG A 215 -2.80 -9.08 -30.02
N SER A 216 -3.09 -10.29 -30.49
CA SER A 216 -3.56 -10.56 -31.85
C SER A 216 -4.91 -9.88 -32.14
N SER A 217 -5.86 -9.95 -31.20
CA SER A 217 -7.17 -9.31 -31.32
C SER A 217 -7.07 -7.78 -31.23
N TYR A 218 -6.14 -7.25 -30.43
CA TYR A 218 -5.83 -5.83 -30.36
C TYR A 218 -5.33 -5.27 -31.71
N TYR A 219 -4.33 -5.92 -32.32
CA TYR A 219 -3.81 -5.53 -33.64
C TYR A 219 -4.85 -5.73 -34.74
N TRP A 220 -5.60 -6.83 -34.70
CA TRP A 220 -6.66 -7.09 -35.68
C TRP A 220 -7.67 -5.95 -35.73
N LEU A 221 -8.14 -5.46 -34.57
CA LEU A 221 -9.16 -4.42 -34.53
C LEU A 221 -8.62 -3.07 -35.04
N CYS A 222 -7.38 -2.72 -34.71
CA CYS A 222 -6.75 -1.50 -35.24
C CYS A 222 -6.60 -1.57 -36.77
N ASN A 223 -6.16 -2.71 -37.28
CA ASN A 223 -5.96 -2.93 -38.72
C ASN A 223 -7.29 -3.00 -39.49
N ALA A 224 -8.33 -3.62 -38.92
CA ALA A 224 -9.65 -3.72 -39.53
C ALA A 224 -10.32 -2.33 -39.71
N LEU A 225 -10.07 -1.43 -38.76
CA LEU A 225 -10.55 -0.04 -38.78
C LEU A 225 -9.61 0.91 -39.52
N ASP A 226 -8.42 0.45 -39.89
CA ASP A 226 -7.37 1.26 -40.52
C ASP A 226 -7.00 2.48 -39.67
N VAL A 227 -6.85 2.26 -38.36
CA VAL A 227 -6.43 3.27 -37.38
C VAL A 227 -5.00 3.02 -36.92
N TYR A 228 -4.37 4.05 -36.37
CA TYR A 228 -3.04 3.91 -35.75
C TYR A 228 -3.05 2.77 -34.73
N CYS A 229 -2.04 1.90 -34.80
CA CYS A 229 -1.92 0.70 -34.00
C CYS A 229 -0.79 0.86 -32.96
N PRO A 230 -1.12 1.10 -31.67
CA PRO A 230 -0.15 1.11 -30.58
C PRO A 230 0.59 -0.22 -30.46
N VAL A 231 1.85 -0.18 -30.02
CA VAL A 231 2.55 -1.43 -29.65
C VAL A 231 2.14 -1.83 -28.24
N GLN A 232 1.71 -3.08 -28.07
CA GLN A 232 1.38 -3.64 -26.77
C GLN A 232 2.56 -4.47 -26.23
N TRP A 233 2.97 -4.16 -25.00
CA TRP A 233 4.02 -4.87 -24.27
C TRP A 233 3.48 -5.39 -22.95
N GLU A 234 3.81 -6.63 -22.63
CA GLU A 234 3.35 -7.29 -21.42
C GLU A 234 4.49 -7.44 -20.41
N TYR A 235 4.15 -7.23 -19.14
CA TYR A 235 5.03 -7.51 -18.02
C TYR A 235 4.34 -8.48 -17.04
N GLY A 236 5.15 -9.24 -16.32
CA GLY A 236 4.68 -10.13 -15.28
C GLY A 236 4.15 -9.34 -14.08
N ARG A 237 3.01 -9.79 -13.54
CA ARG A 237 2.45 -9.23 -12.31
C ARG A 237 3.41 -9.41 -11.14
N LEU A 238 3.30 -8.49 -10.20
CA LEU A 238 3.91 -8.62 -8.89
C LEU A 238 2.86 -9.16 -7.91
N ASN A 239 3.18 -10.30 -7.31
CA ASN A 239 2.41 -10.92 -6.24
C ASN A 239 3.27 -10.97 -4.97
N LEU A 240 2.65 -10.78 -3.82
CA LEU A 240 3.29 -10.99 -2.52
C LEU A 240 2.73 -12.27 -1.88
N THR A 241 3.61 -13.11 -1.34
CA THR A 241 3.19 -14.23 -0.50
C THR A 241 2.63 -13.75 0.82
N TYR A 242 1.86 -14.59 1.52
CA TYR A 242 1.14 -14.25 2.75
C TYR A 242 0.13 -13.10 2.59
N THR A 243 -0.38 -12.87 1.37
CA THR A 243 -1.36 -11.82 1.08
C THR A 243 -2.50 -12.34 0.22
N VAL A 244 -3.64 -11.65 0.29
CA VAL A 244 -4.78 -11.84 -0.61
C VAL A 244 -5.14 -10.48 -1.18
N VAL A 245 -5.19 -10.34 -2.50
CA VAL A 245 -5.43 -9.02 -3.15
C VAL A 245 -6.79 -8.92 -3.83
N SER A 246 -7.56 -10.01 -3.86
CA SER A 246 -8.88 -10.05 -4.50
C SER A 246 -9.90 -9.19 -3.75
N LYS A 247 -10.53 -8.24 -4.46
CA LYS A 247 -11.59 -7.36 -3.93
C LYS A 247 -12.65 -8.15 -3.13
N ARG A 248 -13.14 -9.26 -3.69
CA ARG A 248 -14.19 -10.09 -3.07
C ARG A 248 -13.72 -10.74 -1.76
N LYS A 249 -12.50 -11.26 -1.74
CA LYS A 249 -11.94 -11.95 -0.54
C LYS A 249 -11.63 -10.96 0.57
N ILE A 250 -11.20 -9.77 0.18
CA ILE A 250 -10.92 -8.68 1.09
C ILE A 250 -12.16 -8.15 1.77
N ILE A 251 -13.23 -7.91 1.00
CA ILE A 251 -14.51 -7.48 1.57
C ILE A 251 -14.97 -8.51 2.61
N LYS A 252 -14.82 -9.81 2.33
CA LYS A 252 -15.11 -10.86 3.31
C LYS A 252 -14.29 -10.73 4.60
N LEU A 253 -12.99 -10.40 4.55
CA LEU A 253 -12.17 -10.20 5.75
C LEU A 253 -12.64 -9.01 6.61
N VAL A 254 -13.17 -7.97 5.97
CA VAL A 254 -13.77 -6.81 6.66
C VAL A 254 -15.12 -7.19 7.27
N GLU A 255 -15.99 -7.81 6.48
CA GLU A 255 -17.34 -8.23 6.90
C GLU A 255 -17.30 -9.23 8.06
N THR A 256 -16.30 -10.12 8.10
CA THR A 256 -16.09 -11.06 9.20
C THR A 256 -15.40 -10.43 10.42
N GLY A 257 -15.03 -9.15 10.35
CA GLY A 257 -14.38 -8.43 11.45
C GLY A 257 -12.91 -8.83 11.70
N VAL A 258 -12.29 -9.61 10.80
CA VAL A 258 -10.87 -9.99 10.90
C VAL A 258 -9.96 -8.77 10.74
N VAL A 259 -10.35 -7.82 9.88
CA VAL A 259 -9.63 -6.58 9.65
C VAL A 259 -10.52 -5.39 9.93
N ARG A 260 -10.02 -4.42 10.71
CA ARG A 260 -10.73 -3.18 11.01
C ARG A 260 -10.79 -2.26 9.77
N TRP A 261 -11.96 -1.72 9.51
CA TRP A 261 -12.14 -0.64 8.55
C TRP A 261 -11.34 0.60 8.93
N CYS A 262 -10.52 1.12 8.03
CA CYS A 262 -9.93 2.44 8.17
C CYS A 262 -10.95 3.46 7.64
N THR A 263 -11.61 4.21 8.53
CA THR A 263 -12.62 5.24 8.21
C THR A 263 -12.04 6.43 7.42
N HIS A 264 -10.72 6.61 7.45
CA HIS A 264 -10.01 7.39 6.45
C HIS A 264 -9.76 6.47 5.27
N ALA A 265 -10.54 6.67 4.20
CA ALA A 265 -10.52 5.88 3.00
C ALA A 265 -9.09 5.51 2.55
N TYR A 266 -8.98 4.34 1.91
CA TYR A 266 -7.87 3.85 1.09
C TYR A 266 -6.84 2.95 1.80
N THR A 267 -6.36 1.95 1.04
CA THR A 267 -5.08 1.25 1.25
C THR A 267 -3.92 2.19 1.55
N ASP A 268 -4.01 3.42 1.02
CA ASP A 268 -3.14 4.56 1.26
C ASP A 268 -2.92 4.83 2.77
N ALA A 269 -3.98 4.84 3.58
CA ALA A 269 -3.85 5.09 5.02
C ALA A 269 -3.10 3.96 5.72
N ALA A 270 -3.36 2.70 5.37
CA ALA A 270 -2.69 1.54 5.97
C ALA A 270 -1.17 1.53 5.68
N PHE A 271 -0.77 1.79 4.43
CA PHE A 271 0.64 1.92 4.05
C PHE A 271 1.28 3.16 4.70
N ARG A 272 0.63 4.32 4.65
CA ARG A 272 1.16 5.57 5.23
C ARG A 272 1.26 5.53 6.75
N SER A 273 0.35 4.84 7.43
CA SER A 273 0.35 4.69 8.88
C SER A 273 1.18 3.50 9.35
N GLY A 274 1.84 2.75 8.47
CA GLY A 274 2.64 1.57 8.85
C GLY A 274 1.82 0.44 9.48
N ARG A 275 0.52 0.32 9.15
CA ARG A 275 -0.28 -0.85 9.56
C ARG A 275 0.18 -2.03 8.68
N HIS A 276 0.57 -3.17 9.27
CA HIS A 276 0.91 -4.39 8.51
C HIS A 276 -0.30 -5.04 7.79
N CYS A 277 -1.43 -4.32 7.66
CA CYS A 277 -2.51 -4.70 6.76
C CYS A 277 -2.08 -4.43 5.31
N PHE A 278 -1.38 -5.40 4.71
CA PHE A 278 -1.11 -5.47 3.27
C PHE A 278 -2.37 -5.79 2.44
N LEU A 279 -3.55 -5.38 2.91
CA LEU A 279 -4.82 -5.76 2.33
C LEU A 279 -5.66 -4.54 2.03
N SER A 280 -6.21 -4.53 0.82
CA SER A 280 -7.24 -3.60 0.38
C SER A 280 -8.43 -3.59 1.34
N CYS A 281 -9.28 -2.56 1.30
CA CYS A 281 -10.58 -2.54 1.99
C CYS A 281 -11.53 -1.54 1.32
N SER A 282 -12.61 -2.00 0.65
CA SER A 282 -13.90 -1.30 0.74
C SER A 282 -15.17 -2.10 0.43
N LEU A 283 -16.16 -2.08 1.35
CA LEU A 283 -17.58 -1.72 1.14
C LEU A 283 -18.31 -1.46 2.49
N GLU A 284 -19.18 -0.45 2.53
CA GLU A 284 -20.32 -0.39 3.46
C GLU A 284 -21.58 -0.13 2.62
N THR A 285 -22.53 -1.04 2.70
CA THR A 285 -23.92 -0.88 2.26
C THR A 285 -24.72 -0.35 3.44
N GLY A 286 -25.32 0.84 3.32
CA GLY A 286 -26.19 1.36 4.37
C GLY A 286 -26.81 2.71 4.02
N THR A 287 -28.06 2.67 3.61
CA THR A 287 -29.00 3.78 3.45
C THR A 287 -28.98 4.77 4.64
N ILE A 288 -28.83 6.07 4.36
CA ILE A 288 -29.16 7.14 5.31
C ILE A 288 -30.47 7.81 4.85
N PRO A 289 -31.55 7.81 5.65
CA PRO A 289 -32.71 8.65 5.40
C PRO A 289 -32.38 10.09 5.76
N GLY A 290 -32.86 11.02 4.95
CA GLY A 290 -32.46 12.42 4.94
C GLY A 290 -32.46 13.12 6.30
N SER A 291 -31.45 13.95 6.51
CA SER A 291 -31.63 15.24 7.15
C SER A 291 -30.55 16.19 6.62
N SER A 292 -31.04 17.26 6.00
CA SER A 292 -30.34 18.39 5.46
C SER A 292 -29.57 19.13 6.54
N HIS A 293 -28.23 19.02 6.56
CA HIS A 293 -27.35 20.02 7.16
C HIS A 293 -26.20 20.33 6.19
N SER A 294 -26.31 21.52 5.62
CA SER A 294 -25.28 22.28 4.94
C SER A 294 -23.97 22.25 5.73
N LEU A 295 -22.91 21.68 5.16
CA LEU A 295 -21.54 21.96 5.59
C LEU A 295 -20.87 22.82 4.52
N LEU A 296 -20.59 24.03 4.96
CA LEU A 296 -19.96 25.12 4.25
C LEU A 296 -18.62 24.69 3.65
N PHE A 297 -18.47 24.97 2.35
CA PHE A 297 -17.16 25.23 1.76
C PHE A 297 -16.49 26.35 2.55
N GLY A 298 -15.32 26.06 3.13
CA GLY A 298 -14.48 27.02 3.82
C GLY A 298 -13.06 26.93 3.28
N ASP A 299 -12.69 27.96 2.53
CA ASP A 299 -11.39 28.33 2.00
C ASP A 299 -10.14 27.65 2.62
N ALA A 300 -9.36 27.00 1.76
CA ALA A 300 -7.90 26.91 1.91
C ALA A 300 -7.22 26.64 0.54
N ALA A 301 -7.53 27.48 -0.44
CA ALA A 301 -6.55 27.79 -1.48
C ALA A 301 -5.47 28.69 -0.86
N SER A 302 -4.21 28.46 -1.24
CA SER A 302 -3.04 29.27 -0.87
C SER A 302 -2.42 28.98 0.50
N LEU A 303 -1.52 27.99 0.53
CA LEU A 303 -0.33 27.97 1.40
C LEU A 303 0.66 26.92 0.86
N HIS A 304 1.44 27.32 -0.14
CA HIS A 304 2.71 26.66 -0.45
C HIS A 304 3.65 26.88 0.75
N LYS A 305 3.82 25.85 1.60
CA LYS A 305 4.92 25.76 2.57
C LYS A 305 5.73 24.48 2.31
N PRO A 306 7.08 24.52 2.35
CA PRO A 306 7.93 23.43 1.84
C PRO A 306 8.06 22.21 2.75
N SER A 307 7.32 22.14 3.87
CA SER A 307 7.56 21.15 4.94
C SER A 307 6.58 19.98 5.00
N THR A 308 5.48 19.99 4.22
CA THR A 308 4.53 18.87 4.11
C THR A 308 4.90 17.84 3.04
N THR A 309 5.80 18.21 2.12
CA THR A 309 6.31 17.31 1.07
C THR A 309 7.28 16.25 1.62
N SER A 310 7.93 16.51 2.76
CA SER A 310 8.98 15.65 3.31
C SER A 310 8.44 14.34 3.90
N VAL A 311 7.29 14.39 4.58
CA VAL A 311 6.72 13.22 5.32
C VAL A 311 5.98 12.25 4.39
N ARG A 312 5.48 12.73 3.25
CA ARG A 312 4.82 11.89 2.23
C ARG A 312 5.82 11.06 1.40
N GLY A 313 7.07 11.52 1.28
CA GLY A 313 8.05 11.02 0.31
C GLY A 313 8.72 9.69 0.68
N GLU A 314 8.88 9.34 1.94
CA GLU A 314 9.86 8.30 2.31
C GLU A 314 9.42 6.87 1.95
N ILE A 315 8.17 6.47 2.23
CA ILE A 315 7.66 5.14 1.82
C ILE A 315 7.38 5.08 0.30
N SER A 316 6.98 6.21 -0.31
CA SER A 316 6.83 6.28 -1.77
C SER A 316 8.15 6.03 -2.49
N VAL A 317 9.24 6.59 -1.96
CA VAL A 317 10.61 6.35 -2.40
C VAL A 317 11.00 4.90 -2.16
N THR A 318 10.60 4.28 -1.05
CA THR A 318 10.82 2.83 -0.85
C THR A 318 10.16 1.99 -1.95
N LEU A 319 8.90 2.28 -2.30
CA LEU A 319 8.19 1.52 -3.34
C LEU A 319 8.79 1.76 -4.73
N GLU A 320 9.23 2.98 -5.03
CA GLU A 320 9.98 3.29 -6.26
C GLU A 320 11.33 2.56 -6.30
N LEU A 321 12.09 2.59 -5.20
CA LEU A 321 13.41 1.96 -5.02
C LEU A 321 13.37 0.43 -4.90
N TRP A 322 12.23 -0.17 -4.56
CA TRP A 322 12.07 -1.62 -4.51
C TRP A 322 11.56 -2.17 -5.85
N VAL A 323 10.53 -1.55 -6.43
CA VAL A 323 9.86 -2.07 -7.64
C VAL A 323 10.79 -2.05 -8.87
N LEU A 324 11.49 -0.95 -9.15
CA LEU A 324 12.31 -0.85 -10.37
C LEU A 324 13.69 -1.54 -10.24
N PRO A 325 14.44 -1.34 -9.15
CA PRO A 325 15.79 -1.91 -8.99
C PRO A 325 15.84 -3.35 -8.47
N GLN A 326 14.94 -3.76 -7.55
CA GLN A 326 15.00 -5.10 -6.93
C GLN A 326 14.05 -6.11 -7.57
N VAL A 327 12.81 -5.72 -7.86
CA VAL A 327 11.84 -6.61 -8.54
C VAL A 327 12.12 -6.68 -10.04
N GLY A 328 12.43 -5.54 -10.66
CA GLY A 328 12.66 -5.44 -12.10
C GLY A 328 11.40 -5.61 -12.93
N VAL A 329 11.56 -5.47 -14.24
CA VAL A 329 10.48 -5.64 -15.23
C VAL A 329 10.87 -6.76 -16.19
N THR A 330 10.22 -7.91 -16.03
CA THR A 330 10.34 -9.06 -16.93
C THR A 330 8.95 -9.57 -17.31
N VAL A 331 8.88 -10.43 -18.32
CA VAL A 331 7.62 -11.06 -18.77
C VAL A 331 7.17 -12.17 -17.79
N ALA A 332 8.05 -12.66 -16.92
CA ALA A 332 7.73 -13.70 -15.95
C ALA A 332 6.97 -13.10 -14.76
N GLN A 333 5.91 -13.79 -14.30
CA GLN A 333 5.25 -13.41 -13.05
C GLN A 333 6.25 -13.52 -11.90
N SER A 334 6.27 -12.50 -11.04
CA SER A 334 7.20 -12.42 -9.92
C SER A 334 6.43 -12.50 -8.62
N THR A 335 6.67 -13.58 -7.88
CA THR A 335 6.16 -13.75 -6.52
C THR A 335 7.28 -13.44 -5.55
N MET A 336 7.07 -12.46 -4.67
CA MET A 336 8.06 -11.98 -3.72
C MET A 336 7.60 -12.21 -2.28
N GLU A 337 8.56 -12.34 -1.38
CA GLU A 337 8.28 -12.46 0.04
C GLU A 337 8.23 -11.06 0.70
N PRO A 338 7.31 -10.83 1.67
CA PRO A 338 7.15 -9.53 2.31
C PRO A 338 8.42 -8.96 2.95
N HIS A 339 9.29 -9.83 3.49
CA HIS A 339 10.51 -9.39 4.18
C HIS A 339 11.46 -8.58 3.27
N LEU A 340 11.47 -8.86 1.95
CA LEU A 340 12.28 -8.09 0.98
C LEU A 340 11.80 -6.65 0.88
N LEU A 341 10.48 -6.43 0.91
CA LEU A 341 9.90 -5.09 0.93
C LEU A 341 10.21 -4.41 2.27
N GLU A 342 10.08 -5.13 3.39
CA GLU A 342 10.41 -4.61 4.73
C GLU A 342 11.88 -4.21 4.87
N ALA A 343 12.80 -4.93 4.20
CA ALA A 343 14.21 -4.58 4.14
C ALA A 343 14.43 -3.22 3.46
N CYS A 344 13.78 -2.96 2.33
CA CYS A 344 13.84 -1.65 1.68
C CYS A 344 13.20 -0.55 2.54
N VAL A 345 12.09 -0.83 3.23
CA VAL A 345 11.48 0.12 4.18
C VAL A 345 12.47 0.48 5.27
N ARG A 346 13.17 -0.52 5.82
CA ARG A 346 14.17 -0.34 6.89
C ARG A 346 15.34 0.53 6.45
N GLU A 347 15.85 0.32 5.23
CA GLU A 347 16.95 1.12 4.68
C GLU A 347 16.56 2.60 4.57
N VAL A 348 15.38 2.88 4.01
CA VAL A 348 14.91 4.27 3.87
C VAL A 348 14.66 4.90 5.24
N LEU A 349 13.96 4.20 6.15
CA LEU A 349 13.64 4.75 7.47
C LEU A 349 14.89 4.94 8.34
N ASN A 350 15.95 4.15 8.17
CA ASN A 350 17.20 4.35 8.90
C ASN A 350 17.84 5.72 8.62
N ASP A 351 17.68 6.24 7.40
CA ASP A 351 18.29 7.50 6.96
C ASP A 351 17.38 8.71 7.15
N SER A 352 16.09 8.49 7.37
CA SER A 352 15.03 9.51 7.29
C SER A 352 14.17 9.64 8.54
N ALA A 353 13.95 8.57 9.31
CA ALA A 353 13.18 8.63 10.55
C ALA A 353 14.06 9.11 11.72
N PRO A 354 13.72 10.23 12.40
CA PRO A 354 14.42 10.67 13.60
C PRO A 354 14.30 9.63 14.72
N ARG A 355 15.35 9.54 15.55
CA ARG A 355 15.36 8.67 16.73
C ARG A 355 14.64 9.31 17.90
N ALA A 356 13.85 8.50 18.60
CA ALA A 356 13.15 8.85 19.82
C ALA A 356 13.27 7.69 20.81
N MET A 357 13.19 7.98 22.11
CA MET A 357 13.19 6.93 23.13
C MET A 357 11.74 6.64 23.54
N ALA A 358 11.35 5.38 23.44
CA ALA A 358 10.04 4.91 23.86
C ALA A 358 10.16 3.59 24.63
N ILE A 359 9.34 3.43 25.66
CA ILE A 359 9.25 2.27 26.52
C ILE A 359 7.87 1.66 26.35
N LEU A 360 7.81 0.43 25.84
CA LEU A 360 6.54 -0.26 25.62
C LEU A 360 5.99 -0.84 26.93
N GLU A 361 6.84 -1.52 27.70
CA GLU A 361 6.47 -2.13 28.98
C GLU A 361 7.24 -1.41 30.10
N PRO A 362 6.67 -0.34 30.70
CA PRO A 362 7.42 0.54 31.58
C PRO A 362 7.68 -0.06 32.97
N LEU A 363 8.96 -0.18 33.32
CA LEU A 363 9.45 -0.44 34.67
C LEU A 363 9.96 0.86 35.29
N LYS A 364 9.36 1.26 36.42
CA LYS A 364 9.76 2.48 37.14
C LYS A 364 11.09 2.28 37.85
N VAL A 365 12.02 3.21 37.67
CA VAL A 365 13.34 3.20 38.31
C VAL A 365 13.56 4.52 39.04
N THR A 366 13.94 4.45 40.33
CA THR A 366 14.26 5.60 41.16
C THR A 366 15.75 5.60 41.50
N ILE A 367 16.45 6.65 41.12
CA ILE A 367 17.87 6.83 41.40
C ILE A 367 18.01 7.51 42.76
N ILE A 368 18.64 6.83 43.72
CA ILE A 368 18.72 7.29 45.12
C ILE A 368 19.86 8.28 45.39
N ASP A 369 20.92 8.23 44.58
CA ASP A 369 22.13 9.05 44.79
C ASP A 369 22.01 10.47 44.21
N LEU A 370 20.96 10.74 43.43
CA LEU A 370 20.70 12.06 42.86
C LEU A 370 19.85 12.90 43.84
N PRO A 371 20.18 14.18 44.05
CA PRO A 371 19.39 15.04 44.92
C PRO A 371 17.93 15.13 44.43
N ALA A 372 16.99 15.17 45.37
CA ALA A 372 15.56 15.27 45.05
C ALA A 372 15.29 16.53 44.20
N GLY A 373 14.72 16.34 43.01
CA GLY A 373 14.47 17.43 42.05
C GLY A 373 15.63 17.74 41.10
N ALA A 374 16.71 16.95 41.10
CA ALA A 374 17.75 17.06 40.08
C ALA A 374 17.14 16.84 38.70
N ARG A 375 17.09 17.92 37.89
CA ARG A 375 16.65 17.88 36.49
C ARG A 375 17.80 18.35 35.61
N ARG A 376 18.10 17.57 34.59
CA ARG A 376 19.07 17.90 33.55
C ARG A 376 18.41 17.77 32.20
N GLU A 377 18.81 18.61 31.26
CA GLU A 377 18.39 18.51 29.88
C GLU A 377 19.52 17.93 29.05
N LEU A 378 19.25 16.79 28.40
CA LEU A 378 20.22 16.05 27.62
C LEU A 378 19.92 16.25 26.14
N ARG A 379 20.95 16.58 25.37
CA ARG A 379 20.84 16.71 23.92
C ARG A 379 21.03 15.35 23.27
N VAL A 380 20.06 14.94 22.46
CA VAL A 380 20.07 13.68 21.72
C VAL A 380 20.03 14.00 20.22
N ALA A 381 20.96 13.44 19.45
CA ALA A 381 20.98 13.60 18.01
C ALA A 381 19.85 12.79 17.37
N ASP A 382 19.08 13.41 16.47
CA ASP A 382 17.98 12.73 15.77
C ASP A 382 18.52 11.62 14.85
N PHE A 383 19.70 11.86 14.28
CA PHE A 383 20.41 10.94 13.39
C PHE A 383 21.86 10.78 13.85
N PRO A 384 22.22 9.73 14.59
CA PRO A 384 23.58 9.57 15.10
C PRO A 384 24.64 9.32 14.02
N ALA A 385 24.24 8.94 12.80
CA ALA A 385 25.16 8.88 11.67
C ALA A 385 25.47 10.29 11.09
N ASN A 386 24.63 11.29 11.38
CA ASN A 386 24.79 12.65 10.88
C ASN A 386 24.10 13.66 11.82
N GLU A 387 24.82 14.10 12.85
CA GLU A 387 24.32 15.04 13.86
C GLU A 387 23.91 16.41 13.28
N ALA A 388 24.36 16.76 12.07
CA ALA A 388 23.98 18.01 11.41
C ALA A 388 22.52 18.03 10.95
N LYS A 389 21.84 16.87 10.89
CA LYS A 389 20.44 16.78 10.47
C LYS A 389 19.43 17.22 11.53
N GLY A 390 19.84 17.29 12.80
CA GLY A 390 18.94 17.66 13.88
C GLY A 390 19.30 17.04 15.23
N SER A 391 18.76 17.63 16.27
CA SER A 391 18.86 17.12 17.64
C SER A 391 17.68 17.64 18.45
N HIS A 392 17.18 16.81 19.36
CA HIS A 392 16.16 17.18 20.34
C HIS A 392 16.73 17.11 21.76
N THR A 393 15.94 17.62 22.71
CA THR A 393 16.30 17.66 24.12
C THR A 393 15.37 16.74 24.91
N VAL A 394 15.96 15.90 25.77
CA VAL A 394 15.24 14.97 26.64
C VAL A 394 15.52 15.33 28.10
N PRO A 395 14.49 15.48 28.95
CA PRO A 395 14.71 15.69 30.38
C PRO A 395 15.24 14.40 31.04
N PHE A 396 16.15 14.55 31.99
CA PHE A 396 16.64 13.51 32.87
C PHE A 396 16.39 13.94 34.31
N SER A 397 15.67 13.11 35.06
CA SER A 397 15.39 13.32 36.49
C SER A 397 15.76 12.07 37.30
N ASN A 398 15.59 12.15 38.62
CA ASN A 398 15.81 11.00 39.51
C ASN A 398 14.85 9.83 39.26
N THR A 399 13.72 10.07 38.58
CA THR A 399 12.73 9.04 38.24
C THR A 399 12.75 8.82 36.73
N ILE A 400 13.12 7.61 36.33
CA ILE A 400 13.15 7.19 34.93
C ILE A 400 12.32 5.92 34.75
N PHE A 401 11.98 5.63 33.50
CA PHE A 401 11.35 4.38 33.10
C PHE A 401 12.24 3.67 32.10
N ILE A 402 12.38 2.36 32.27
CA ILE A 402 13.10 1.45 31.37
C ILE A 402 12.16 0.33 30.92
N GLU A 403 12.54 -0.45 29.91
CA GLU A 403 11.76 -1.62 29.51
C GLU A 403 11.79 -2.69 30.61
N GLN A 404 10.65 -3.32 30.87
CA GLN A 404 10.53 -4.44 31.80
C GLN A 404 11.51 -5.56 31.44
N SER A 405 11.71 -5.82 30.13
CA SER A 405 12.64 -6.83 29.62
C SER A 405 14.14 -6.51 29.82
N ASP A 406 14.47 -5.25 30.12
CA ASP A 406 15.84 -4.81 30.39
C ASP A 406 16.29 -5.04 31.85
N PHE A 407 15.41 -5.58 32.69
CA PHE A 407 15.74 -6.10 34.02
C PHE A 407 15.42 -7.61 34.15
N ARG A 408 16.34 -8.36 34.75
CA ARG A 408 16.09 -9.76 35.19
C ARG A 408 16.71 -10.02 36.55
N GLU A 409 16.00 -10.77 37.39
CA GLU A 409 16.51 -11.20 38.69
C GLU A 409 17.59 -12.28 38.55
N VAL A 410 17.37 -13.23 37.64
CA VAL A 410 18.31 -14.33 37.41
C VAL A 410 19.17 -14.02 36.19
N MET A 411 20.50 -14.10 36.39
CA MET A 411 21.45 -13.95 35.30
C MET A 411 21.43 -15.21 34.41
N GLU A 412 21.07 -15.03 33.15
CA GLU A 412 21.16 -16.07 32.12
C GLU A 412 22.38 -15.86 31.23
N LYS A 413 22.91 -16.96 30.69
CA LYS A 413 24.04 -16.94 29.76
C LYS A 413 23.69 -16.10 28.52
N GLY A 414 24.41 -15.00 28.31
CA GLY A 414 24.20 -14.09 27.17
C GLY A 414 23.36 -12.84 27.47
N TYR A 415 22.75 -12.73 28.67
CA TYR A 415 22.04 -11.52 29.08
C TYR A 415 23.02 -10.41 29.52
N LYS A 416 22.92 -9.24 28.87
CA LYS A 416 23.87 -8.13 29.05
C LYS A 416 23.27 -6.87 29.70
N ARG A 417 21.99 -6.89 30.09
CA ARG A 417 21.29 -5.73 30.68
C ARG A 417 21.29 -5.81 32.21
N LEU A 418 20.36 -5.12 32.88
CA LEU A 418 20.38 -4.92 34.32
C LEU A 418 20.01 -6.20 35.06
N THR A 419 20.84 -6.60 36.01
CA THR A 419 20.52 -7.63 37.02
C THR A 419 20.96 -7.13 38.40
N PRO A 420 20.63 -7.81 39.50
CA PRO A 420 21.11 -7.44 40.83
C PRO A 420 22.65 -7.32 40.91
N ASP A 421 23.36 -8.21 40.21
CA ASP A 421 24.84 -8.28 40.21
C ASP A 421 25.50 -7.60 39.00
N GLN A 422 24.72 -7.11 38.03
CA GLN A 422 25.24 -6.56 36.78
C GLN A 422 24.70 -5.15 36.51
N PRO A 423 25.57 -4.13 36.47
CA PRO A 423 25.16 -2.77 36.14
C PRO A 423 24.88 -2.59 34.65
N VAL A 424 24.13 -1.54 34.31
CA VAL A 424 23.82 -1.16 32.92
C VAL A 424 24.02 0.33 32.68
N GLY A 425 24.48 0.70 31.48
CA GLY A 425 24.61 2.10 31.08
C GLY A 425 23.29 2.69 30.59
N LEU A 426 23.05 3.96 30.89
CA LEU A 426 21.94 4.74 30.34
C LEU A 426 22.42 5.51 29.11
N ARG A 427 21.75 5.32 27.96
CA ARG A 427 22.08 6.06 26.72
C ARG A 427 21.99 7.57 26.93
N TYR A 428 22.92 8.33 26.39
CA TYR A 428 23.00 9.81 26.43
C TYR A 428 23.15 10.46 27.82
N ALA A 429 22.85 9.74 28.91
CA ALA A 429 22.88 10.30 30.26
C ALA A 429 24.29 10.37 30.88
N GLY A 430 25.24 9.58 30.36
CA GLY A 430 26.60 9.49 30.93
C GLY A 430 26.64 8.81 32.30
N PHE A 431 25.64 7.99 32.62
CA PHE A 431 25.51 7.31 33.90
C PHE A 431 25.40 5.79 33.73
N VAL A 432 25.93 5.07 34.71
CA VAL A 432 25.79 3.63 34.89
C VAL A 432 24.98 3.39 36.16
N ILE A 433 23.94 2.56 36.08
CA ILE A 433 23.06 2.25 37.20
C ILE A 433 23.26 0.82 37.71
N SER A 434 23.15 0.65 39.03
CA SER A 434 23.24 -0.64 39.72
C SER A 434 22.06 -0.82 40.67
N VAL A 435 21.46 -2.01 40.71
CA VAL A 435 20.29 -2.28 41.55
C VAL A 435 20.67 -2.29 43.03
N LYS A 436 19.85 -1.63 43.85
CA LYS A 436 19.97 -1.63 45.32
C LYS A 436 18.78 -2.29 45.99
N ASN A 437 17.58 -2.03 45.47
CA ASN A 437 16.36 -2.61 46.01
C ASN A 437 15.35 -2.91 44.90
N ILE A 438 14.60 -3.99 45.06
CA ILE A 438 13.59 -4.46 44.11
C ILE A 438 12.24 -4.37 44.81
N ILE A 439 11.34 -3.55 44.26
CA ILE A 439 10.00 -3.33 44.80
C ILE A 439 9.01 -4.20 44.02
N ARG A 440 8.18 -4.95 44.74
CA ARG A 440 7.20 -5.88 44.17
C ARG A 440 5.78 -5.41 44.47
N ASP A 441 4.86 -5.74 43.57
CA ASP A 441 3.43 -5.58 43.81
C ASP A 441 2.88 -6.72 44.67
N GLU A 442 1.59 -6.64 45.02
CA GLU A 442 0.88 -7.66 45.80
C GLU A 442 0.84 -9.04 45.12
N SER A 443 1.05 -9.09 43.79
CA SER A 443 1.13 -10.32 43.00
C SER A 443 2.55 -10.90 42.89
N GLY A 444 3.53 -10.26 43.53
CA GLY A 444 4.93 -10.66 43.50
C GLY A 444 5.69 -10.26 42.23
N ARG A 445 5.08 -9.48 41.32
CA ARG A 445 5.74 -8.98 40.11
C ARG A 445 6.56 -7.74 40.44
N VAL A 446 7.71 -7.61 39.79
CA VAL A 446 8.60 -6.45 39.96
C VAL A 446 7.96 -5.21 39.31
N CYS A 447 7.60 -4.24 40.14
CA CYS A 447 6.89 -3.03 39.71
C CYS A 447 7.76 -1.77 39.74
N ALA A 448 8.82 -1.75 40.57
CA ALA A 448 9.78 -0.66 40.60
C ALA A 448 11.16 -1.12 41.10
N LEU A 449 12.19 -0.38 40.70
CA LEU A 449 13.56 -0.58 41.17
C LEU A 449 14.10 0.70 41.85
N GLN A 450 14.90 0.51 42.89
CA GLN A 450 15.77 1.57 43.41
C GLN A 450 17.20 1.24 43.01
N VAL A 451 17.87 2.22 42.41
CA VAL A 451 19.21 2.04 41.84
C VAL A 451 20.15 3.14 42.33
N SER A 452 21.42 2.79 42.49
CA SER A 452 22.51 3.76 42.61
C SER A 452 23.01 4.16 41.23
N CYS A 453 23.52 5.37 41.05
CA CYS A 453 24.14 5.80 39.80
C CYS A 453 25.58 6.28 39.99
N ALA A 454 26.43 5.98 39.02
CA ALA A 454 27.80 6.48 38.95
C ALA A 454 28.11 7.01 37.55
N SER A 455 29.06 7.95 37.44
CA SER A 455 29.47 8.49 36.14
C SER A 455 30.11 7.40 35.29
N SER A 456 29.78 7.36 34.00
CA SER A 456 30.35 6.39 33.06
C SER A 456 31.87 6.48 32.93
N ASP A 457 32.47 7.62 33.27
CA ASP A 457 33.92 7.83 33.22
C ASP A 457 34.65 7.29 34.46
N SER A 458 33.91 7.14 35.56
CA SER A 458 34.44 6.69 36.86
C SER A 458 34.30 5.19 37.10
N VAL A 459 33.60 4.48 36.23
CA VAL A 459 33.26 3.06 36.39
C VAL A 459 33.72 2.27 35.18
N GLU A 460 34.04 1.00 35.38
CA GLU A 460 34.30 0.08 34.27
C GLU A 460 33.13 0.06 33.28
N LYS A 461 33.47 0.04 31.99
CA LYS A 461 32.48 0.14 30.91
C LYS A 461 31.43 -0.97 31.02
N PRO A 462 30.13 -0.64 31.12
CA PRO A 462 29.09 -1.65 31.29
C PRO A 462 28.96 -2.51 30.02
N LYS A 463 28.42 -3.73 30.19
CA LYS A 463 28.24 -4.69 29.09
C LYS A 463 27.23 -4.24 28.04
N ALA A 464 26.30 -3.35 28.40
CA ALA A 464 25.30 -2.79 27.49
C ALA A 464 24.84 -1.39 27.92
N PHE A 465 24.24 -0.67 26.96
CA PHE A 465 23.54 0.58 27.17
C PHE A 465 22.08 0.46 26.73
N ILE A 466 21.14 0.83 27.61
CA ILE A 466 19.70 0.75 27.38
C ILE A 466 19.09 2.14 27.19
N HIS A 467 17.95 2.18 26.49
CA HIS A 467 17.13 3.39 26.38
C HIS A 467 16.27 3.56 27.64
N TRP A 468 15.87 4.79 27.89
CA TRP A 468 15.09 5.18 29.07
C TRP A 468 14.29 6.43 28.73
N VAL A 469 13.25 6.71 29.51
CA VAL A 469 12.50 7.96 29.40
C VAL A 469 12.30 8.56 30.79
N SER A 470 12.30 9.88 30.87
CA SER A 470 11.93 10.63 32.08
C SER A 470 10.91 11.70 31.72
N GLU A 471 10.03 12.00 32.67
CA GLU A 471 8.85 12.85 32.44
C GLU A 471 8.08 12.53 31.13
N PRO A 472 7.79 11.24 30.83
CA PRO A 472 7.34 10.84 29.50
C PRO A 472 5.90 11.26 29.19
N LEU A 473 5.57 11.21 27.91
CA LEU A 473 4.18 11.24 27.42
C LEU A 473 3.62 9.82 27.37
N ARG A 474 2.34 9.66 27.71
CA ARG A 474 1.63 8.39 27.51
C ARG A 474 1.17 8.28 26.05
N CYS A 475 1.36 7.11 25.45
CA CYS A 475 0.90 6.83 24.10
C CYS A 475 0.37 5.40 23.99
N GLU A 476 -0.44 5.18 22.96
CA GLU A 476 -0.86 3.85 22.53
C GLU A 476 0.10 3.36 21.45
N VAL A 477 0.64 2.16 21.60
CA VAL A 477 1.46 1.51 20.58
C VAL A 477 0.77 0.26 20.08
N ARG A 478 0.67 0.12 18.75
CA ARG A 478 0.04 -0.99 18.06
C ARG A 478 1.10 -1.83 17.37
N LEU A 479 1.26 -3.07 17.83
CA LEU A 479 2.15 -4.04 17.23
C LEU A 479 1.33 -5.00 16.38
N TYR A 480 1.69 -5.13 15.11
CA TYR A 480 1.02 -6.02 14.16
C TYR A 480 1.87 -7.25 13.85
N GLU A 481 1.18 -8.35 13.58
CA GLU A 481 1.75 -9.62 13.12
C GLU A 481 1.23 -10.01 11.73
N ARG A 482 1.83 -11.04 11.12
CA ARG A 482 1.38 -11.54 9.81
C ARG A 482 -0.07 -12.02 9.87
N LEU A 483 -0.89 -11.64 8.87
CA LEU A 483 -2.31 -11.98 8.85
C LEU A 483 -2.55 -13.46 8.55
N PHE A 484 -1.82 -14.02 7.59
CA PHE A 484 -1.97 -15.41 7.17
C PHE A 484 -0.81 -16.26 7.69
N VAL A 485 -1.10 -17.51 8.06
CA VAL A 485 -0.08 -18.46 8.54
C VAL A 485 0.69 -19.03 7.36
N HIS A 486 -0.01 -19.42 6.28
CA HIS A 486 0.61 -20.05 5.12
C HIS A 486 1.07 -19.03 4.07
N LYS A 487 2.07 -19.46 3.28
CA LYS A 487 2.68 -18.66 2.22
C LYS A 487 1.68 -18.38 1.10
N ASN A 488 0.83 -19.35 0.79
CA ASN A 488 -0.19 -19.25 -0.25
C ASN A 488 -1.60 -19.47 0.36
N PRO A 489 -2.18 -18.45 1.02
CA PRO A 489 -3.48 -18.59 1.71
C PRO A 489 -4.64 -18.93 0.77
N GLU A 490 -4.47 -18.74 -0.54
CA GLU A 490 -5.47 -19.04 -1.56
C GLU A 490 -5.34 -20.44 -2.17
N ASP A 491 -4.28 -21.18 -1.87
CA ASP A 491 -4.02 -22.51 -2.43
C ASP A 491 -4.86 -23.57 -1.66
N PRO A 492 -5.80 -24.27 -2.32
CA PRO A 492 -6.58 -25.32 -1.68
C PRO A 492 -5.75 -26.52 -1.19
N ALA A 493 -4.53 -26.70 -1.71
CA ALA A 493 -3.62 -27.75 -1.26
C ALA A 493 -3.01 -27.43 0.12
N GLU A 494 -2.70 -26.15 0.37
CA GLU A 494 -2.21 -25.67 1.68
C GLU A 494 -3.39 -25.41 2.64
N VAL A 495 -4.48 -24.82 2.13
CA VAL A 495 -5.62 -24.37 2.93
C VAL A 495 -6.94 -24.98 2.40
N PRO A 496 -7.21 -26.26 2.70
CA PRO A 496 -8.37 -26.97 2.16
C PRO A 496 -9.73 -26.43 2.66
N ALA A 497 -9.75 -25.81 3.84
CA ALA A 497 -10.95 -25.16 4.40
C ALA A 497 -11.15 -23.71 3.88
N GLY A 498 -10.29 -23.26 2.96
CA GLY A 498 -10.35 -21.94 2.33
C GLY A 498 -9.63 -20.84 3.12
N PHE A 499 -9.24 -19.77 2.43
CA PHE A 499 -8.35 -18.72 2.96
C PHE A 499 -8.74 -18.09 4.32
N LEU A 500 -10.03 -18.11 4.70
CA LEU A 500 -10.46 -17.58 6.00
C LEU A 500 -10.01 -18.46 7.17
N SER A 501 -9.84 -19.77 6.97
CA SER A 501 -9.31 -20.65 8.01
C SER A 501 -7.80 -20.49 8.22
N ASP A 502 -7.11 -19.83 7.27
CA ASP A 502 -5.68 -19.54 7.34
C ASP A 502 -5.36 -18.19 7.98
N VAL A 503 -6.39 -17.45 8.38
CA VAL A 503 -6.19 -16.26 9.22
C VAL A 503 -5.52 -16.73 10.50
N ASN A 504 -4.35 -16.14 10.77
CA ASN A 504 -3.56 -16.44 11.94
C ASN A 504 -4.45 -16.31 13.20
N PRO A 505 -4.57 -17.35 14.06
CA PRO A 505 -5.47 -17.34 15.22
C PRO A 505 -5.21 -16.18 16.18
N THR A 506 -3.99 -15.66 16.16
CA THR A 506 -3.68 -14.42 16.89
C THR A 506 -4.56 -13.26 16.42
N TRP A 507 -4.99 -13.20 15.14
CA TRP A 507 -5.86 -12.17 14.51
C TRP A 507 -7.29 -12.10 15.03
N THR A 508 -7.77 -13.15 15.69
CA THR A 508 -9.13 -13.20 16.21
C THR A 508 -9.24 -12.75 17.65
N SER A 509 -9.10 -11.43 17.90
CA SER A 509 -9.64 -10.77 19.12
C SER A 509 -9.65 -9.25 18.94
N THR A 510 -10.59 -8.74 18.15
CA THR A 510 -11.06 -7.36 18.31
C THR A 510 -12.33 -7.38 19.14
N ARG A 511 -12.45 -6.49 20.13
CA ARG A 511 -13.70 -6.26 20.89
C ARG A 511 -14.90 -6.26 19.93
N PRO A 512 -16.05 -6.88 20.28
CA PRO A 512 -17.25 -6.69 19.49
C PRO A 512 -17.53 -5.18 19.41
N VAL A 513 -17.53 -4.65 18.18
CA VAL A 513 -18.11 -3.33 17.92
C VAL A 513 -19.57 -3.48 18.28
N VAL A 514 -19.96 -2.96 19.43
CA VAL A 514 -21.38 -2.85 19.80
C VAL A 514 -22.00 -1.96 18.72
N PRO A 515 -22.96 -2.44 17.92
CA PRO A 515 -23.72 -1.55 17.06
C PRO A 515 -24.45 -0.60 18.00
N VAL A 516 -24.14 0.69 17.93
CA VAL A 516 -25.02 1.69 18.56
C VAL A 516 -26.25 1.79 17.67
N GLN A 517 -27.15 0.81 17.83
CA GLN A 517 -28.61 0.89 17.73
C GLN A 517 -29.24 -0.51 17.94
N GLY A 518 -29.63 -0.77 19.20
CA GLY A 518 -30.81 -1.57 19.59
C GLY A 518 -30.85 -3.09 19.30
N ARG A 519 -30.55 -3.93 20.30
CA ARG A 519 -31.51 -4.79 21.06
C ARG A 519 -30.78 -5.84 21.90
N LEU A 520 -31.34 -6.11 23.08
CA LEU A 520 -30.94 -7.13 24.05
C LEU A 520 -31.49 -8.49 23.64
N ILE A 521 -30.67 -9.54 23.45
CA ILE A 521 -31.14 -10.94 23.46
C ILE A 521 -30.11 -11.87 24.13
N SER A 522 -30.62 -12.58 25.14
CA SER A 522 -30.12 -13.79 25.83
C SER A 522 -28.71 -13.78 26.44
N GLY A 523 -28.68 -13.52 27.75
CA GLY A 523 -27.53 -13.76 28.61
C GLY A 523 -27.07 -15.23 28.60
N LEU A 524 -25.80 -15.42 28.25
CA LEU A 524 -24.98 -16.56 28.63
C LEU A 524 -23.54 -16.05 28.71
N TRP A 525 -23.00 -15.98 29.94
CA TRP A 525 -21.59 -15.72 30.18
C TRP A 525 -20.83 -17.05 30.08
N VAL A 526 -19.94 -17.17 29.09
CA VAL A 526 -18.95 -18.25 29.06
C VAL A 526 -17.62 -17.64 29.51
N GLN A 527 -17.10 -18.11 30.66
CA GLN A 527 -15.74 -17.84 31.09
C GLN A 527 -14.77 -18.62 30.20
N GLY A 528 -14.15 -17.94 29.24
CA GLY A 528 -13.06 -18.45 28.42
C GLY A 528 -11.74 -17.82 28.86
N GLN A 529 -10.72 -18.65 29.07
CA GLN A 529 -9.39 -18.28 29.55
C GLN A 529 -8.66 -17.28 28.64
N GLN A 530 -7.75 -16.54 29.28
CA GLN A 530 -6.89 -15.50 28.76
C GLN A 530 -5.76 -16.06 27.87
N SER A 531 -5.55 -15.41 26.71
CA SER A 531 -4.34 -15.27 25.87
C SER A 531 -4.53 -15.72 24.42
N ASP A 532 -4.55 -14.76 23.47
CA ASP A 532 -3.42 -14.43 22.58
C ASP A 532 -3.87 -13.35 21.57
N ASN A 533 -3.12 -12.23 21.44
CA ASN A 533 -3.56 -11.01 20.71
C ASN A 533 -2.69 -10.76 19.46
N SER A 534 -3.31 -10.49 18.31
CA SER A 534 -2.70 -10.14 16.99
C SER A 534 -2.32 -8.70 16.80
N LEU A 535 -3.14 -7.83 17.37
CA LEU A 535 -2.88 -6.44 17.52
C LEU A 535 -2.59 -6.28 18.99
N THR A 536 -1.31 -6.37 19.35
CA THR A 536 -0.92 -6.05 20.71
C THR A 536 -1.01 -4.53 20.83
N VAL A 537 -2.14 -4.07 21.38
CA VAL A 537 -2.36 -2.68 21.76
C VAL A 537 -1.77 -2.48 23.14
N ILE A 538 -0.74 -1.66 23.21
CA ILE A 538 -0.06 -1.27 24.44
C ILE A 538 -0.48 0.15 24.77
N GLU A 539 -1.49 0.30 25.63
CA GLU A 539 -2.04 1.61 26.04
C GLU A 539 -1.17 2.33 27.08
N SER A 540 -0.27 1.60 27.75
CA SER A 540 0.59 2.10 28.83
C SER A 540 1.97 2.52 28.35
N ALA A 541 2.22 2.57 27.03
CA ALA A 541 3.54 2.90 26.51
C ALA A 541 3.91 4.35 26.85
N LEU A 542 5.20 4.57 27.08
CA LEU A 542 5.77 5.85 27.47
C LEU A 542 6.77 6.30 26.41
N VAL A 543 6.62 7.51 25.89
CA VAL A 543 7.52 8.07 24.87
C VAL A 543 8.12 9.38 25.36
N ASP A 544 9.33 9.69 24.90
CA ASP A 544 9.98 10.95 25.21
C ASP A 544 9.18 12.16 24.68
N ARG A 545 9.40 13.35 25.25
CA ARG A 545 8.58 14.54 24.93
C ARG A 545 8.84 15.14 23.56
N SER A 546 9.93 14.77 22.86
CA SER A 546 10.24 15.30 21.53
C SER A 546 9.14 15.00 20.51
N VAL A 547 8.39 13.92 20.70
CA VAL A 547 7.31 13.52 19.79
C VAL A 547 5.97 14.25 20.04
N ALA A 548 5.90 15.18 21.01
CA ALA A 548 4.66 15.88 21.35
C ALA A 548 4.04 16.63 20.16
N ALA A 549 4.88 17.19 19.29
CA ALA A 549 4.48 17.95 18.11
C ALA A 549 4.34 17.08 16.83
N ALA A 550 4.41 15.75 16.98
CA ALA A 550 4.34 14.84 15.85
C ALA A 550 2.97 14.91 15.17
N ARG A 551 2.98 14.99 13.85
CA ARG A 551 1.80 15.00 12.99
C ARG A 551 1.46 13.60 12.53
N VAL A 552 0.21 13.40 12.12
CA VAL A 552 -0.24 12.13 11.53
C VAL A 552 0.68 11.79 10.35
N PHE A 553 1.13 10.53 10.31
CA PHE A 553 2.12 9.99 9.39
C PHE A 553 3.58 10.38 9.61
N ASP A 554 3.92 11.16 10.65
CA ASP A 554 5.32 11.32 11.04
C ASP A 554 5.93 9.96 11.44
N LYS A 555 7.20 9.76 11.15
CA LYS A 555 7.93 8.51 11.35
C LYS A 555 9.01 8.69 12.40
N PHE A 556 9.20 7.66 13.22
CA PHE A 556 10.22 7.65 14.26
C PHE A 556 10.89 6.29 14.34
N GLN A 557 12.18 6.29 14.60
CA GLN A 557 12.87 5.10 15.07
C GLN A 557 12.82 5.10 16.60
N PHE A 558 12.02 4.23 17.19
CA PHE A 558 12.09 3.99 18.63
C PHE A 558 13.32 3.13 18.92
N GLU A 559 14.27 3.70 19.66
CA GLU A 559 15.57 3.10 19.88
C GLU A 559 15.47 1.68 20.45
N ARG A 560 16.21 0.75 19.85
CA ARG A 560 16.24 -0.69 20.21
C ARG A 560 14.90 -1.44 20.01
N VAL A 561 13.82 -0.76 19.64
CA VAL A 561 12.49 -1.36 19.46
C VAL A 561 12.18 -1.58 17.98
N GLY A 562 12.12 -0.53 17.17
CA GLY A 562 11.61 -0.62 15.80
C GLY A 562 11.36 0.74 15.16
N TYR A 563 10.77 0.70 13.96
CA TYR A 563 10.30 1.89 13.27
C TYR A 563 8.80 2.02 13.43
N PHE A 564 8.34 3.23 13.72
CA PHE A 564 6.96 3.54 14.06
C PHE A 564 6.44 4.72 13.26
N SER A 565 5.13 4.74 13.04
CA SER A 565 4.41 5.85 12.42
C SER A 565 3.31 6.35 13.34
N VAL A 566 3.09 7.66 13.37
CA VAL A 566 1.90 8.25 13.99
C VAL A 566 0.66 7.83 13.20
N ASP A 567 -0.32 7.25 13.89
CA ASP A 567 -1.57 6.76 13.33
C ASP A 567 -2.61 7.90 13.20
N PRO A 568 -3.52 7.85 12.21
CA PRO A 568 -4.62 8.80 12.08
C PRO A 568 -5.58 8.87 13.28
N ASP A 569 -5.64 7.82 14.11
CA ASP A 569 -6.40 7.84 15.36
C ASP A 569 -5.73 8.75 16.44
N SER A 570 -4.56 9.31 16.16
CA SER A 570 -3.87 10.24 17.08
C SER A 570 -4.58 11.58 17.17
N THR A 571 -4.70 12.08 18.40
CA THR A 571 -5.26 13.39 18.73
C THR A 571 -4.27 14.17 19.60
N ALA A 572 -4.52 15.46 19.82
CA ALA A 572 -3.69 16.28 20.71
C ALA A 572 -3.60 15.75 22.17
N GLN A 573 -4.56 14.91 22.59
CA GLN A 573 -4.62 14.34 23.93
C GLN A 573 -4.14 12.88 23.99
N LYS A 574 -4.10 12.19 22.84
CA LYS A 574 -3.77 10.77 22.75
C LYS A 574 -2.94 10.51 21.50
N LEU A 575 -1.65 10.24 21.71
CA LEU A 575 -0.76 9.81 20.63
C LEU A 575 -0.91 8.31 20.41
N VAL A 576 -1.03 7.91 19.13
CA VAL A 576 -1.15 6.51 18.71
C VAL A 576 -0.06 6.22 17.68
N PHE A 577 0.74 5.19 17.93
CA PHE A 577 1.83 4.78 17.06
C PHE A 577 1.63 3.34 16.57
N ASN A 578 1.94 3.10 15.31
CA ASN A 578 1.94 1.77 14.71
C ASN A 578 3.36 1.32 14.43
N ARG A 579 3.71 0.08 14.80
CA ARG A 579 4.97 -0.53 14.37
C ARG A 579 4.90 -0.79 12.86
N THR A 580 5.79 -0.12 12.12
CA THR A 580 5.93 -0.26 10.66
C THR A 580 6.79 -1.45 10.30
N VAL A 581 8.01 -1.54 10.85
CA VAL A 581 8.94 -2.67 10.67
C VAL A 581 9.88 -2.79 11.87
N THR A 582 10.41 -3.99 12.10
CA THR A 582 11.44 -4.24 13.13
C THR A 582 12.82 -3.74 12.70
N LEU A 583 13.71 -3.48 13.68
CA LEU A 583 15.08 -3.03 13.41
C LEU A 583 15.94 -4.06 12.66
N LYS A 584 15.62 -5.34 12.81
CA LYS A 584 16.28 -6.47 12.16
C LYS A 584 15.22 -7.46 11.71
N GLU A 585 15.56 -8.27 10.72
CA GLU A 585 14.75 -9.41 10.34
C GLU A 585 14.69 -10.40 11.49
N ASP A 586 13.50 -10.96 11.69
CA ASP A 586 13.27 -12.02 12.66
C ASP A 586 13.63 -13.37 12.00
N PRO A 587 14.67 -14.08 12.46
CA PRO A 587 15.07 -15.36 11.89
C PRO A 587 13.98 -16.42 11.92
N GLY A 588 12.99 -16.31 12.83
CA GLY A 588 11.86 -17.23 12.92
C GLY A 588 10.70 -16.91 11.96
N LYS A 589 10.80 -15.81 11.19
CA LYS A 589 9.79 -15.42 10.20
C LYS A 589 10.25 -15.58 8.74
N ILE A 590 11.51 -15.98 8.54
CA ILE A 590 12.08 -16.50 7.29
C ILE A 590 11.72 -17.98 7.19
#